data_AF-A0A7V5LKH6-F1
#
_entry.id   AF-A0A7V5LKH6-F1
#
_cell.length_a   1.000
_cell.length_b   1.000
_cell.length_c   1.000
_cell.angle_alpha   90.00
_cell.angle_beta   90.00
_cell.angle_gamma   90.00
#
_symmetry.space_group_name_H-M   'P 1'
#
loop_
_entity.id
_entity.type
_entity.pdbx_description
1 polymer ?
#
loop_
_entity_poly.entity_id
_entity_poly.type
_entity_poly.pdbx_seq_one_letter_code
_entity_poly.pdbx_strand_id
1 'polypeptide(L)'
;ESGQSAVFDLKAILSLLYLGLLGTALAFVLYFWLLKTTSAVLMSLITFVTPPMALFWGWLIKAEPITWQLILGMLIIFVGIGVVRKAS
;
A
#
# COMPACT_ATOMS: atom_id res chain seq x y z
N GLU A 1 27.53 -10.67 11.26
CA GLU A 1 28.02 -9.28 11.35
C GLU A 1 27.63 -8.70 12.70
N SER A 2 28.54 -7.89 13.24
CA SER A 2 28.69 -7.38 14.60
C SER A 2 27.46 -6.64 15.16
N GLY A 3 27.25 -6.81 16.47
CA GLY A 3 26.14 -6.24 17.24
C GLY A 3 25.95 -4.74 17.02
N GLN A 4 24.92 -4.38 16.26
CA GLN A 4 24.25 -3.10 16.43
C GLN A 4 23.60 -3.17 17.81
N SER A 5 24.21 -2.51 18.80
CA SER A 5 23.50 -2.13 20.01
C SER A 5 22.19 -1.50 19.53
N ALA A 6 21.05 -2.03 19.96
CA ALA A 6 19.76 -1.42 19.69
C ALA A 6 19.78 -0.04 20.37
N VAL A 7 20.32 0.96 19.67
CA VAL A 7 20.28 2.34 20.12
C VAL A 7 18.82 2.70 20.01
N PHE A 8 18.16 2.87 21.16
CA PHE A 8 16.78 3.32 21.23
C PHE A 8 16.74 4.77 20.71
N ASP A 9 16.72 4.91 19.38
CA ASP A 9 16.53 6.16 18.69
C ASP A 9 15.04 6.52 18.76
N LEU A 10 14.75 7.72 19.27
CA LEU A 10 13.39 8.25 19.34
C LEU A 10 12.73 8.22 17.95
N LYS A 11 13.49 8.42 16.88
CA LYS A 11 12.98 8.31 15.50
C LYS A 11 12.49 6.91 15.18
N ALA A 12 13.20 5.88 15.62
CA ALA A 12 12.82 4.49 15.39
C ALA A 12 11.53 4.14 16.16
N ILE A 13 11.43 4.57 17.43
CA ILE A 13 10.23 4.37 18.26
C ILE A 13 9.01 5.07 17.63
N LEU A 14 9.18 6.32 17.21
CA LEU A 14 8.11 7.08 16.55
C LEU A 14 7.69 6.45 15.22
N SER A 15 8.64 5.97 14.42
CA SER A 15 8.34 5.27 13.17
C SER A 15 7.55 3.98 13.42
N LEU A 16 7.91 3.24 14.46
CA LEU A 16 7.24 2.01 14.86
C LEU A 16 5.81 2.28 15.34
N LEU A 17 5.61 3.32 16.15
CA LEU A 17 4.29 3.77 16.59
C LEU A 17 3.43 4.24 15.42
N TYR A 18 4.00 5.03 14.51
CA TYR A 18 3.31 5.48 13.31
C TYR A 18 2.83 4.29 12.46
N LEU A 19 3.73 3.36 12.16
CA LEU A 19 3.41 2.19 11.34
C LEU A 19 2.39 1.26 12.04
N GLY A 20 2.59 1.00 13.33
CA GLY A 20 1.69 0.14 14.11
C GLY A 20 0.29 0.72 14.28
N LEU A 21 0.18 2.01 14.60
CA LEU A 21 -1.11 2.65 14.86
C LEU A 21 -1.82 3.06 13.56
N LEU A 22 -1.15 3.82 12.69
CA LEU A 22 -1.78 4.35 11.48
C LEU A 22 -1.72 3.36 10.32
N GLY A 23 -0.57 2.71 10.13
CA GLY A 23 -0.40 1.74 9.04
C GLY A 23 -1.17 0.44 9.25
N THR A 24 -1.35 0.01 10.50
CA THR A 24 -1.94 -1.31 10.82
C THR A 24 -3.26 -1.20 11.59
N ALA A 25 -3.26 -0.67 12.81
CA ALA A 25 -4.44 -0.71 13.67
C ALA A 25 -5.62 0.07 13.07
N LEU A 26 -5.40 1.32 12.64
CA LEU A 26 -6.42 2.15 12.01
C LEU A 26 -6.88 1.55 10.68
N ALA A 27 -5.94 1.07 9.86
CA ALA A 27 -6.24 0.44 8.58
C ALA A 27 -7.15 -0.79 8.76
N PHE A 28 -6.86 -1.65 9.75
CA PHE A 28 -7.71 -2.81 10.05
C PHE A 28 -9.08 -2.41 10.60
N VAL A 29 -9.16 -1.41 11.47
CA VAL A 29 -10.46 -0.91 11.96
C VAL A 29 -11.32 -0.44 10.79
N LEU A 30 -10.75 0.36 9.88
CA LEU A 30 -11.43 0.81 8.67
C LEU A 30 -11.82 -0.35 7.76
N TYR A 31 -10.92 -1.33 7.57
CA TYR A 31 -11.17 -2.52 6.77
C TYR A 31 -12.35 -3.34 7.30
N PHE A 32 -12.37 -3.64 8.60
CA PHE A 32 -13.48 -4.36 9.23
C PHE A 32 -14.77 -3.54 9.25
N TRP A 33 -14.68 -2.23 9.38
CA TRP A 33 -15.83 -1.34 9.28
C TRP A 33 -16.43 -1.35 7.87
N LEU A 34 -15.59 -1.27 6.83
CA LEU A 34 -16.02 -1.34 5.43
C LEU A 34 -16.58 -2.72 5.07
N LEU A 35 -16.01 -3.81 5.61
CA LEU A 35 -16.56 -5.16 5.45
C LEU A 35 -18.00 -5.28 5.98
N LYS A 36 -18.38 -4.49 6.99
CA LYS A 36 -19.76 -4.48 7.51
C LYS A 36 -20.73 -3.69 6.64
N THR A 37 -20.25 -2.71 5.88
CA THR A 37 -21.09 -1.80 5.10
C THR A 37 -21.06 -2.07 3.59
N THR A 38 -20.09 -2.86 3.12
CA THR A 38 -19.77 -3.03 1.69
C THR A 38 -19.61 -4.51 1.32
N SER A 39 -19.92 -4.89 0.07
CA SER A 39 -19.80 -6.27 -0.40
C SER A 39 -18.33 -6.74 -0.48
N ALA A 40 -18.11 -8.05 -0.28
CA ALA A 40 -16.77 -8.67 -0.32
C ALA A 40 -16.00 -8.40 -1.64
N VAL A 41 -16.73 -8.19 -2.75
CA VAL A 41 -16.15 -7.84 -4.05
C VAL A 41 -15.48 -6.47 -4.03
N LEU A 42 -16.06 -5.48 -3.37
CA LEU A 42 -15.45 -4.15 -3.26
C LEU A 42 -14.22 -4.16 -2.33
N MET A 43 -14.21 -5.03 -1.32
CA MET A 43 -13.04 -5.25 -0.47
C MET A 43 -11.87 -5.89 -1.20
N SER A 44 -12.11 -6.86 -2.09
CA SER A 44 -11.03 -7.45 -2.89
C SER A 44 -10.39 -6.45 -3.86
N LEU A 45 -11.12 -5.39 -4.23
CA LEU A 45 -10.58 -4.31 -5.07
C LEU A 45 -9.59 -3.39 -4.35
N ILE A 46 -9.54 -3.39 -3.01
CA ILE A 46 -8.67 -2.48 -2.26
C ILE A 46 -7.19 -2.77 -2.50
N THR A 47 -6.83 -4.06 -2.64
CA THR A 47 -5.46 -4.51 -2.93
C THR A 47 -4.99 -4.05 -4.31
N PHE A 48 -5.92 -3.85 -5.23
CA PHE A 48 -5.62 -3.34 -6.57
C PHE A 48 -5.35 -1.83 -6.61
N VAL A 49 -5.69 -1.10 -5.54
CA VAL A 49 -5.36 0.33 -5.39
C VAL A 49 -3.92 0.53 -4.89
N THR A 50 -3.33 -0.48 -4.26
CA THR A 50 -1.97 -0.40 -3.70
C THR A 50 -0.91 -0.02 -4.73
N PRO A 51 -0.85 -0.61 -5.94
CA PRO A 51 0.21 -0.25 -6.90
C PRO A 51 0.09 1.17 -7.47
N PRO A 52 -1.10 1.67 -7.88
CA PRO A 52 -1.27 3.07 -8.24
C PRO A 52 -0.86 4.04 -7.12
N MET A 53 -1.21 3.73 -5.87
CA MET A 53 -0.84 4.56 -4.72
C MET A 53 0.67 4.54 -4.46
N ALA A 54 1.33 3.39 -4.60
CA ALA A 54 2.78 3.27 -4.48
C ALA A 54 3.51 4.12 -5.53
N LEU A 55 3.04 4.12 -6.79
CA LEU A 55 3.60 4.94 -7.86
C LEU A 55 3.36 6.42 -7.64
N PHE A 56 2.13 6.79 -7.22
CA PHE A 56 1.79 8.17 -6.90
C PHE A 56 2.68 8.73 -5.78
N TRP A 57 2.84 7.99 -4.69
CA TRP A 57 3.69 8.40 -3.58
C TRP A 57 5.19 8.41 -3.94
N GLY A 58 5.64 7.46 -4.77
CA GLY A 58 7.01 7.41 -5.26
C GLY A 58 7.38 8.62 -6.12
N TRP A 59 6.50 8.97 -7.07
CA TRP A 59 6.66 10.19 -7.86
C TRP A 59 6.55 11.45 -7.00
N LEU A 60 5.56 11.54 -6.12
CA LEU A 60 5.28 12.76 -5.33
C LEU A 60 6.35 13.05 -4.27
N ILE A 61 6.79 12.03 -3.51
CA ILE A 61 7.73 12.22 -2.40
C ILE A 61 9.19 12.12 -2.84
N LYS A 62 9.50 11.17 -3.74
CA LYS A 62 10.88 10.92 -4.14
C LYS A 62 11.29 11.61 -5.44
N ALA A 63 10.36 12.30 -6.12
CA ALA A 63 10.59 12.92 -7.42
C ALA A 63 11.23 11.97 -8.43
N GLU A 64 10.96 10.66 -8.29
CA GLU A 64 11.52 9.66 -9.19
C GLU A 64 10.97 9.89 -10.60
N PRO A 65 11.84 9.96 -11.62
CA PRO A 65 11.38 10.16 -12.99
C PRO A 65 10.51 8.97 -13.39
N ILE A 66 9.30 9.26 -13.87
CA ILE A 66 8.39 8.24 -14.38
C ILE A 66 9.00 7.66 -15.66
N THR A 67 9.67 6.52 -15.54
CA THR A 67 10.24 5.80 -16.67
C THR A 67 9.18 5.01 -17.42
N TRP A 68 9.46 4.71 -18.69
CA TRP A 68 8.55 3.90 -19.52
C TRP A 68 8.25 2.51 -18.91
N GLN A 69 9.22 1.97 -18.15
CA GLN A 69 9.07 0.71 -17.42
C GLN A 69 8.00 0.78 -16.32
N LEU A 70 7.93 1.89 -15.57
CA LEU A 70 6.89 2.11 -14.55
C LEU A 70 5.50 2.19 -15.18
N ILE A 71 5.38 2.90 -16.31
CA ILE A 71 4.14 3.02 -17.06
C ILE A 71 3.67 1.64 -17.55
N LEU A 72 4.57 0.85 -18.13
CA LEU A 72 4.27 -0.51 -18.58
C LEU A 72 3.84 -1.42 -17.44
N GLY A 73 4.55 -1.38 -16.30
CA GLY A 73 4.16 -2.14 -15.10
C GLY A 73 2.77 -1.76 -14.60
N MET A 74 2.46 -0.47 -14.57
CA MET A 74 1.16 0.05 -14.16
C MET A 74 0.03 -0.40 -15.12
N LEU A 75 0.30 -0.41 -16.42
CA LEU A 75 -0.60 -0.92 -17.46
C LEU A 75 -0.89 -2.42 -17.28
N ILE A 76 0.13 -3.23 -17.01
CA ILE A 76 -0.01 -4.67 -16.74
C ILE A 76 -0.94 -4.91 -15.54
N ILE A 77 -0.78 -4.14 -14.47
CA ILE A 77 -1.63 -4.22 -13.28
C ILE A 77 -3.08 -3.89 -13.63
N PHE A 78 -3.33 -2.78 -14.34
CA PHE A 78 -4.68 -2.42 -14.78
C PHE A 78 -5.33 -3.48 -15.68
N VAL A 79 -4.57 -4.07 -16.59
CA VAL A 79 -5.05 -5.19 -17.43
C VAL A 79 -5.41 -6.39 -16.55
N GLY A 80 -4.57 -6.75 -15.59
CA GLY A 80 -4.84 -7.83 -14.63
C GLY A 80 -6.14 -7.60 -13.84
N ILE A 81 -6.35 -6.37 -13.34
CA ILE A 81 -7.58 -5.97 -12.67
C ILE A 81 -8.79 -6.15 -13.58
N GLY A 82 -8.70 -5.70 -14.84
CA GLY A 82 -9.77 -5.84 -15.82
C GLY A 82 -10.13 -7.30 -16.12
N VAL A 83 -9.14 -8.17 -16.22
CA VAL A 83 -9.35 -9.62 -16.43
C VAL A 83 -10.05 -10.25 -15.24
N VAL A 84 -9.59 -9.99 -14.01
CA VAL A 84 -10.22 -10.52 -12.78
C VAL A 84 -11.67 -10.06 -12.68
N ARG A 85 -11.92 -8.77 -12.98
CA ARG A 85 -13.26 -8.19 -12.89
C ARG A 85 -14.24 -8.73 -13.93
N LYS A 86 -13.75 -9.19 -15.09
CA LYS A 86 -14.56 -9.84 -16.13
C LYS A 86 -14.83 -11.32 -15.83
N ALA A 87 -13.99 -11.96 -15.02
CA ALA A 87 -14.11 -13.37 -14.67
C ALA A 87 -15.00 -13.65 -13.44
N SER A 88 -15.47 -12.60 -12.75
CA SER A 88 -16.46 -12.64 -11.65
C SER A 88 -17.81 -12.14 -12.13
#